data_AF-A0A954S4K3-F1
#
_entry.id   AF-A0A954S4K3-F1
#
_cell.length_a   1.000
_cell.length_b   1.000
_cell.length_c   1.000
_cell.angle_alpha   90.00
_cell.angle_beta   90.00
_cell.angle_gamma   90.00
#
_symmetry.space_group_name_H-M   'P 1'
#
loop_
_entity.id
_entity.type
_entity.pdbx_description
1 polymer ?
#
loop_
_entity_poly.entity_id
_entity_poly.type
_entity_poly.pdbx_seq_one_letter_code
_entity_poly.pdbx_strand_id
1 'polypeptide(L)'
;WYLDHLTDQFAESAWGIFQEIERQGGLLEALESGFIAEQIEAAYAPRAKDISRRKEGITGVSEFPNIDEELPRRTPLEPQALRNQARTRLDARKHVPKIPPSLDSFAELVDAAKLGASIGELAASTGFHQETTTVVPLPARCFAEPFEDLRNASDQWQQAHGQRPRVFLANMGPVSHHSGRATYSKNFFEAGGFEVVGNDGFADAASAVTAFQKCGATIAVISSSDKLYPEIVPEVAKELKTAGARSVVLAGHPGENEAAWRDAGVDRFIFMKCDVLGTLTEMLREEGVIQ
;
A
#
# COMPACT_ATOMS: atom_id res chain seq x y z
N TRP A 1 1.80 34.61 -13.51
CA TRP A 1 2.70 34.79 -12.36
C TRP A 1 2.89 33.53 -11.52
N TYR A 2 1.87 32.89 -10.92
CA TYR A 2 2.10 31.64 -10.16
C TYR A 2 2.56 30.46 -11.04
N LEU A 3 1.88 30.21 -12.17
CA LEU A 3 2.26 29.14 -13.09
C LEU A 3 3.63 29.37 -13.72
N ASP A 4 3.94 30.61 -14.09
CA ASP A 4 5.25 30.96 -14.67
C ASP A 4 6.38 30.69 -13.66
N HIS A 5 6.20 31.10 -12.40
CA HIS A 5 7.17 30.85 -11.35
C HIS A 5 7.37 29.35 -11.05
N LEU A 6 6.29 28.56 -11.03
CA LEU A 6 6.40 27.10 -10.90
C LEU A 6 7.12 26.46 -12.09
N THR A 7 6.89 26.98 -13.30
CA THR A 7 7.55 26.50 -14.51
C THR A 7 9.05 26.75 -14.43
N ASP A 8 9.45 27.94 -14.00
CA ASP A 8 10.86 28.30 -13.81
C ASP A 8 11.52 27.41 -12.74
N GLN A 9 10.90 27.24 -11.58
CA GLN A 9 11.41 26.37 -10.51
C GLN A 9 11.56 24.91 -10.95
N PHE A 10 10.58 24.40 -11.71
CA PHE A 10 10.65 23.05 -12.28
C PHE A 10 11.81 22.92 -13.26
N ALA A 11 11.98 23.89 -14.17
CA ALA A 11 13.05 23.89 -15.15
C ALA A 11 14.43 23.96 -14.49
N GLU A 12 14.63 24.84 -13.51
CA GLU A 12 15.87 24.96 -12.75
C GLU A 12 16.22 23.66 -12.02
N SER A 13 15.24 23.05 -11.36
CA SER A 13 15.44 21.79 -10.62
C SER A 13 15.78 20.63 -11.57
N ALA A 14 15.07 20.51 -12.68
CA ALA A 14 15.34 19.49 -13.70
C ALA A 14 16.71 19.69 -14.36
N TRP A 15 17.08 20.94 -14.64
CA TRP A 15 18.38 21.27 -15.23
C TRP A 15 19.55 20.86 -14.32
N GLY A 16 19.43 21.08 -13.02
CA GLY A 16 20.43 20.61 -12.05
C GLY A 16 20.64 19.09 -12.09
N ILE A 17 19.57 18.31 -12.24
CA ILE A 17 19.66 16.85 -12.37
C ILE A 17 20.35 16.46 -13.67
N PHE A 18 20.03 17.10 -14.80
CA PHE A 18 20.70 16.83 -16.07
C PHE A 18 22.19 17.14 -16.04
N GLN A 19 22.58 18.27 -15.42
CA GLN A 19 23.98 18.61 -15.26
C GLN A 19 24.74 17.58 -14.41
N GLU A 20 24.10 17.02 -13.39
CA GLU A 20 24.69 15.93 -12.60
C GLU A 20 24.87 14.66 -13.42
N ILE A 21 23.88 14.27 -14.24
CA ILE A 21 23.97 13.11 -15.14
C ILE A 21 25.15 13.29 -16.12
N GLU A 22 25.29 14.47 -16.73
CA GLU A 22 26.42 14.75 -17.63
C GLU A 22 27.77 14.69 -16.89
N ARG A 23 27.83 15.14 -15.63
CA ARG A 23 29.03 15.06 -14.79
C ARG A 23 29.44 13.62 -14.47
N GLN A 24 28.48 12.68 -14.43
CA GLN A 24 28.71 11.24 -14.22
C GLN A 24 29.19 10.53 -15.50
N GLY A 25 29.29 11.23 -16.63
CA GLY A 25 29.70 10.65 -17.92
C GLY A 25 28.56 10.43 -18.91
N GLY A 26 27.32 10.74 -18.52
CA GLY A 26 26.13 10.55 -19.34
C GLY A 26 25.09 9.65 -18.69
N LEU A 27 23.95 9.47 -19.39
CA LEU A 27 22.81 8.72 -18.85
C LEU A 27 23.12 7.21 -18.67
N LEU A 28 23.90 6.61 -19.56
CA LEU A 28 24.21 5.19 -19.49
C LEU A 28 25.06 4.89 -18.26
N GLU A 29 26.12 5.67 -18.04
CA GLU A 29 27.00 5.60 -16.88
C GLU A 29 26.23 5.89 -15.57
N ALA A 30 25.31 6.85 -15.59
CA ALA A 30 24.43 7.14 -14.46
C ALA A 30 23.43 5.99 -14.15
N LEU A 31 22.97 5.26 -15.16
CA LEU A 31 22.13 4.07 -14.97
C LEU A 31 22.93 2.87 -14.44
N GLU A 32 24.12 2.63 -15.01
CA GLU A 32 25.02 1.53 -14.62
C GLU A 32 25.57 1.71 -13.21
N SER A 33 25.88 2.94 -12.81
CA SER A 33 26.32 3.27 -11.45
C SER A 33 25.21 3.17 -10.39
N GLY A 34 23.94 3.10 -10.81
CA GLY A 34 22.78 3.08 -9.91
C GLY A 34 22.30 4.46 -9.45
N PHE A 35 22.96 5.55 -9.85
CA PHE A 35 22.61 6.92 -9.47
C PHE A 35 21.13 7.24 -9.75
N ILE A 36 20.61 6.87 -10.93
CA ILE A 36 19.20 7.13 -11.28
C ILE A 36 18.23 6.40 -10.33
N ALA A 37 18.53 5.16 -9.96
CA ALA A 37 17.70 4.40 -9.03
C ALA A 37 17.70 5.08 -7.65
N GLU A 38 18.86 5.52 -7.16
CA GLU A 38 18.99 6.26 -5.89
C GLU A 38 18.19 7.57 -5.89
N GLN A 39 18.20 8.34 -6.99
CA GLN A 39 17.42 9.57 -7.10
C GLN A 39 15.91 9.29 -7.03
N ILE A 40 15.43 8.25 -7.72
CA ILE A 40 14.01 7.83 -7.66
C ILE A 40 13.63 7.39 -6.25
N GLU A 41 14.51 6.64 -5.58
CA GLU A 41 14.32 6.23 -4.18
C GLU A 41 14.24 7.41 -3.23
N ALA A 42 15.17 8.36 -3.35
CA ALA A 42 15.21 9.56 -2.53
C ALA A 42 13.95 10.42 -2.72
N ALA A 43 13.41 10.51 -3.94
CA ALA A 43 12.16 11.21 -4.23
C ALA A 43 10.93 10.48 -3.66
N TYR A 44 10.93 9.14 -3.66
CA TYR A 44 9.79 8.35 -3.18
C TYR A 44 9.76 8.18 -1.66
N ALA A 45 10.89 8.02 -1.00
CA ALA A 45 10.97 7.78 0.45
C ALA A 45 10.12 8.76 1.32
N PRO A 46 10.12 10.09 1.09
CA PRO A 46 9.23 11.00 1.82
C PRO A 46 7.76 10.77 1.46
N ARG A 47 7.46 10.49 0.19
CA ARG A 47 6.10 10.20 -0.27
C ARG A 47 5.54 8.91 0.35
N ALA A 48 6.36 7.87 0.46
CA ALA A 48 6.00 6.63 1.14
C ALA A 48 5.57 6.87 2.59
N LYS A 49 6.30 7.74 3.32
CA LYS A 49 5.93 8.16 4.69
C LYS A 49 4.63 8.96 4.73
N ASP A 50 4.41 9.82 3.73
CA ASP A 50 3.18 10.60 3.62
C ASP A 50 1.97 9.70 3.31
N ILE A 51 2.14 8.68 2.46
CA ILE A 51 1.12 7.64 2.19
C ILE A 51 0.86 6.82 3.47
N SER A 52 1.91 6.36 4.16
CA SER A 52 1.78 5.53 5.38
C SER A 52 0.98 6.23 6.47
N ARG A 53 1.13 7.56 6.57
CA ARG A 53 0.43 8.43 7.54
C ARG A 53 -0.89 9.02 7.02
N ARG A 54 -1.29 8.67 5.79
CA ARG A 54 -2.43 9.26 5.07
C ARG A 54 -2.37 10.78 4.96
N LYS A 55 -1.18 11.36 4.96
CA LYS A 55 -1.00 12.76 4.52
C LYS A 55 -1.22 12.87 3.01
N GLU A 56 -0.86 11.83 2.28
CA GLU A 56 -1.29 11.60 0.90
C GLU A 56 -2.24 10.40 0.87
N GLY A 57 -3.54 10.66 1.08
CA GLY A 57 -4.57 9.64 1.11
C GLY A 57 -4.89 9.08 -0.29
N ILE A 58 -5.21 7.79 -0.33
CA ILE A 58 -5.66 7.06 -1.51
C ILE A 58 -7.13 6.69 -1.31
N THR A 59 -8.03 7.44 -1.95
CA THR A 59 -9.48 7.22 -1.87
C THR A 59 -9.84 5.81 -2.35
N GLY A 60 -10.66 5.12 -1.57
CA GLY A 60 -11.07 3.73 -1.79
C GLY A 60 -10.11 2.68 -1.21
N VAL A 61 -8.89 3.08 -0.82
CA VAL A 61 -7.86 2.17 -0.29
C VAL A 61 -7.45 2.57 1.13
N SER A 62 -6.66 3.63 1.27
CA SER A 62 -6.23 4.12 2.58
C SER A 62 -7.27 5.06 3.20
N GLU A 63 -8.12 5.68 2.38
CA GLU A 63 -9.21 6.53 2.84
C GLU A 63 -10.54 6.05 2.26
N PHE A 64 -11.50 5.83 3.13
CA PHE A 64 -12.85 5.38 2.78
C PHE A 64 -12.87 4.04 2.03
N PRO A 65 -12.17 3.01 2.54
CA PRO A 65 -12.19 1.69 1.91
C PRO A 65 -13.58 1.06 1.99
N ASN A 66 -13.92 0.29 0.96
CA ASN A 66 -15.08 -0.60 0.98
C ASN A 66 -14.60 -2.04 1.12
N ILE A 67 -14.68 -2.61 2.34
CA ILE A 67 -14.22 -3.99 2.62
C ILE A 67 -15.15 -5.07 2.05
N ASP A 68 -16.35 -4.69 1.63
CA ASP A 68 -17.36 -5.56 1.02
C ASP A 68 -17.40 -5.41 -0.53
N GLU A 69 -16.38 -4.78 -1.11
CA GLU A 69 -16.28 -4.61 -2.56
C GLU A 69 -16.15 -5.96 -3.28
N GLU A 70 -17.04 -6.23 -4.22
CA GLU A 70 -16.90 -7.35 -5.15
C GLU A 70 -15.92 -6.99 -6.26
N LEU A 71 -14.74 -7.63 -6.26
CA LEU A 71 -13.74 -7.39 -7.29
C LEU A 71 -14.21 -7.87 -8.67
N PRO A 72 -13.88 -7.13 -9.75
CA PRO A 72 -14.19 -7.56 -11.10
C PRO A 72 -13.45 -8.84 -11.44
N ARG A 73 -14.14 -9.80 -12.08
CA ARG A 73 -13.52 -11.04 -12.56
C ARG A 73 -12.50 -10.71 -13.65
N ARG A 74 -11.23 -11.02 -13.39
CA ARG A 74 -10.15 -10.91 -14.37
C ARG A 74 -9.96 -12.27 -15.04
N THR A 75 -9.89 -12.30 -16.37
CA THR A 75 -9.49 -13.51 -17.08
C THR A 75 -8.04 -13.82 -16.73
N PRO A 76 -7.71 -15.01 -16.20
CA PRO A 76 -6.33 -15.37 -15.91
C PRO A 76 -5.49 -15.28 -17.18
N LEU A 77 -4.31 -14.67 -17.07
CA LEU A 77 -3.31 -14.79 -18.11
C LEU A 77 -2.75 -16.21 -18.04
N GLU A 78 -2.70 -16.91 -19.17
CA GLU A 78 -2.12 -18.26 -19.29
C GLU A 78 -0.80 -18.17 -20.08
N PRO A 79 0.35 -17.85 -19.44
CA PRO A 79 1.57 -17.52 -20.17
C PRO A 79 2.07 -18.68 -21.03
N GLN A 80 1.91 -19.92 -20.56
CA GLN A 80 2.36 -21.09 -21.29
C GLN A 80 1.51 -21.35 -22.53
N ALA A 81 0.19 -21.14 -22.44
CA ALA A 81 -0.69 -21.25 -23.61
C ALA A 81 -0.35 -20.18 -24.66
N LEU A 82 -0.13 -18.93 -24.23
CA LEU A 82 0.30 -17.84 -25.12
C LEU A 82 1.65 -18.13 -25.79
N ARG A 83 2.61 -18.67 -25.04
CA ARG A 83 3.92 -19.10 -25.59
C ARG A 83 3.75 -20.21 -26.62
N ASN A 84 2.93 -21.22 -26.35
CA ASN A 84 2.68 -22.32 -27.28
C ASN A 84 2.01 -21.80 -28.57
N GLN A 85 1.01 -20.93 -28.46
CA GLN A 85 0.38 -20.29 -29.63
C GLN A 85 1.37 -19.44 -30.44
N ALA A 86 2.26 -18.69 -29.77
CA ALA A 86 3.31 -17.94 -30.43
C ALA A 86 4.28 -18.87 -31.17
N ARG A 87 4.67 -20.00 -30.56
CA ARG A 87 5.53 -21.02 -31.19
C ARG A 87 4.87 -21.62 -32.42
N THR A 88 3.60 -22.01 -32.35
CA THR A 88 2.87 -22.54 -33.52
C THR A 88 2.83 -21.55 -34.68
N ARG A 89 2.56 -20.26 -34.41
CA ARG A 89 2.60 -19.21 -35.45
C ARG A 89 4.00 -19.05 -36.04
N LEU A 90 5.02 -19.12 -35.20
CA LEU A 90 6.42 -19.02 -35.59
C LEU A 90 6.84 -20.22 -36.47
N ASP A 91 6.41 -21.44 -36.15
CA ASP A 91 6.73 -22.66 -36.91
C ASP A 91 5.94 -22.76 -38.22
N ALA A 92 4.70 -22.27 -38.25
CA ALA A 92 3.85 -22.25 -39.44
C ALA A 92 4.20 -21.12 -40.42
N ARG A 93 5.16 -20.24 -40.08
CA ARG A 93 5.59 -19.17 -40.98
C ARG A 93 6.20 -19.78 -42.24
N LYS A 94 5.86 -19.24 -43.41
CA LYS A 94 6.58 -19.58 -44.65
C LYS A 94 8.03 -19.14 -44.43
N HIS A 95 8.94 -20.08 -44.30
CA HIS A 95 10.37 -19.80 -44.14
C HIS A 95 10.89 -19.05 -45.38
N VAL A 96 11.56 -17.91 -45.19
CA VAL A 96 12.17 -17.09 -46.26
C VAL A 96 13.65 -16.89 -45.85
N PRO A 97 14.59 -16.80 -46.82
CA PRO A 97 15.93 -17.37 -46.73
C PRO A 97 16.81 -16.71 -45.66
N LYS A 98 17.92 -17.38 -45.32
CA LYS A 98 18.95 -16.93 -44.36
C LYS A 98 19.08 -15.40 -44.39
N ILE A 99 18.60 -14.76 -43.33
CA ILE A 99 18.91 -13.37 -43.05
C ILE A 99 20.43 -13.29 -42.93
N PRO A 100 21.09 -12.32 -43.58
CA PRO A 100 22.52 -12.10 -43.39
C PRO A 100 22.84 -11.96 -41.90
N PRO A 101 24.03 -12.41 -41.46
CA PRO A 101 24.41 -12.34 -40.05
C PRO A 101 24.53 -10.89 -39.52
N SER A 102 24.63 -9.89 -40.40
CA SER A 102 24.57 -8.46 -40.08
C SER A 102 23.59 -7.77 -41.02
N LEU A 103 22.65 -7.03 -40.46
CA LEU A 103 21.83 -6.07 -41.19
C LEU A 103 22.19 -4.68 -40.68
N ASP A 104 22.64 -3.80 -41.57
CA ASP A 104 23.33 -2.56 -41.19
C ASP A 104 22.39 -1.33 -41.29
N SER A 105 21.15 -1.53 -41.74
CA SER A 105 20.17 -0.46 -41.87
C SER A 105 18.75 -0.84 -41.47
N PHE A 106 17.98 0.16 -41.03
CA PHE A 106 16.56 -0.01 -40.74
C PHE A 106 15.75 -0.47 -41.98
N ALA A 107 16.15 -0.04 -43.18
CA ALA A 107 15.50 -0.46 -44.42
C ALA A 107 15.64 -1.97 -44.65
N GLU A 108 16.82 -2.53 -44.38
CA GLU A 108 17.06 -3.98 -44.47
C GLU A 108 16.26 -4.77 -43.44
N LEU A 109 16.12 -4.25 -42.21
CA LEU A 109 15.25 -4.86 -41.19
C LEU A 109 13.78 -4.89 -41.64
N VAL A 110 13.31 -3.81 -42.27
CA VAL A 110 11.95 -3.74 -42.81
C VAL A 110 11.75 -4.75 -43.94
N ASP A 111 12.71 -4.87 -44.86
CA ASP A 111 12.63 -5.83 -45.96
C ASP A 111 12.70 -7.29 -45.46
N ALA A 112 13.55 -7.58 -44.48
CA ALA A 112 13.58 -8.88 -43.80
C ALA A 112 12.24 -9.18 -43.09
N ALA A 113 11.63 -8.20 -42.42
CA ALA A 113 10.32 -8.36 -41.78
C ALA A 113 9.20 -8.62 -42.81
N LYS A 114 9.20 -7.93 -43.96
CA LYS A 114 8.26 -8.21 -45.07
C LYS A 114 8.40 -9.64 -45.62
N LEU A 115 9.61 -10.18 -45.56
CA LEU A 115 9.91 -11.57 -45.92
C LEU A 115 9.57 -12.55 -44.78
N GLY A 116 9.08 -12.10 -43.62
CA GLY A 116 8.65 -12.99 -42.53
C GLY A 116 9.73 -13.30 -41.50
N ALA A 117 10.80 -12.51 -41.44
CA ALA A 117 11.74 -12.53 -40.32
C ALA A 117 11.01 -12.27 -38.99
N SER A 118 11.33 -13.06 -37.97
CA SER A 118 10.84 -12.85 -36.61
C SER A 118 11.63 -11.77 -35.89
N ILE A 119 11.03 -11.16 -34.85
CA ILE A 119 11.70 -10.15 -33.99
C ILE A 119 13.03 -10.70 -33.44
N GLY A 120 13.08 -11.99 -33.06
CA GLY A 120 14.30 -12.60 -32.54
C GLY A 120 15.42 -12.72 -33.58
N GLU A 121 15.09 -13.02 -34.84
CA GLU A 121 16.07 -13.08 -35.93
C GLU A 121 16.58 -11.68 -36.31
N LEU A 122 15.68 -10.69 -36.36
CA LEU A 122 16.03 -9.29 -36.59
C LEU A 122 16.95 -8.76 -35.48
N ALA A 123 16.58 -8.98 -34.22
CA ALA A 123 17.38 -8.58 -33.06
C ALA A 123 18.78 -9.23 -33.09
N ALA A 124 18.87 -10.53 -33.38
CA ALA A 124 20.15 -11.21 -33.51
C ALA A 124 21.03 -10.61 -34.62
N SER A 125 20.44 -10.20 -35.75
CA SER A 125 21.16 -9.60 -36.88
C SER A 125 21.71 -8.20 -36.61
N THR A 126 21.23 -7.51 -35.57
CA THR A 126 21.75 -6.19 -35.14
C THR A 126 22.73 -6.30 -33.97
N GLY A 127 23.10 -7.51 -33.56
CA GLY A 127 23.92 -7.73 -32.37
C GLY A 127 23.20 -7.52 -31.04
N PHE A 128 21.87 -7.50 -31.03
CA PHE A 128 21.09 -7.46 -29.78
C PHE A 128 21.45 -8.69 -28.92
N HIS A 129 21.69 -8.47 -27.61
CA HIS A 129 22.21 -9.46 -26.65
C HIS A 129 23.67 -9.95 -26.87
N GLN A 130 24.45 -9.39 -27.81
CA GLN A 130 25.88 -9.73 -27.90
C GLN A 130 26.70 -9.12 -26.75
N GLU A 131 26.38 -7.88 -26.38
CA GLU A 131 26.90 -7.22 -25.18
C GLU A 131 25.76 -7.06 -24.16
N THR A 132 26.07 -7.27 -22.88
CA THR A 132 25.10 -7.16 -21.80
C THR A 132 25.49 -6.02 -20.88
N THR A 133 24.65 -4.98 -20.85
CA THR A 133 24.68 -3.95 -19.82
C THR A 133 23.82 -4.40 -18.64
N THR A 134 24.34 -4.24 -17.42
CA THR A 134 23.59 -4.51 -16.19
C THR A 134 23.32 -3.19 -15.48
N VAL A 135 22.06 -2.94 -15.15
CA VAL A 135 21.63 -1.76 -14.40
C VAL A 135 20.81 -2.19 -13.21
N VAL A 136 20.75 -1.33 -12.18
CA VAL A 136 19.82 -1.53 -11.06
C VAL A 136 18.39 -1.40 -11.60
N PRO A 137 17.50 -2.39 -11.40
CA PRO A 137 16.12 -2.28 -11.84
C PRO A 137 15.41 -1.09 -11.20
N LEU A 138 14.76 -0.26 -12.02
CA LEU A 138 13.95 0.83 -11.51
C LEU A 138 12.61 0.27 -11.00
N PRO A 139 12.22 0.53 -9.74
CA PRO A 139 11.03 -0.07 -9.17
C PRO A 139 9.76 0.56 -9.76
N ALA A 140 8.87 -0.30 -10.28
CA ALA A 140 7.48 0.09 -10.50
C ALA A 140 6.77 0.07 -9.14
N ARG A 141 6.11 1.19 -8.78
CA ARG A 141 5.49 1.36 -7.46
C ARG A 141 4.01 1.65 -7.59
N CYS A 142 3.18 0.73 -7.12
CA CYS A 142 1.78 1.02 -6.87
C CYS A 142 1.66 1.61 -5.47
N PHE A 143 1.23 2.87 -5.36
CA PHE A 143 1.15 3.53 -4.04
C PHE A 143 0.15 2.88 -3.09
N ALA A 144 -0.87 2.22 -3.65
CA ALA A 144 -1.90 1.51 -2.91
C ALA A 144 -1.46 0.13 -2.43
N GLU A 145 -0.50 -0.50 -3.10
CA GLU A 145 -0.09 -1.90 -2.90
C GLU A 145 0.17 -2.25 -1.43
N PRO A 146 0.88 -1.44 -0.62
CA PRO A 146 1.08 -1.79 0.79
C PRO A 146 -0.21 -1.92 1.61
N PHE A 147 -1.25 -1.13 1.33
CA PHE A 147 -2.56 -1.27 1.97
C PHE A 147 -3.38 -2.40 1.34
N GLU A 148 -3.29 -2.57 0.02
CA GLU A 148 -3.93 -3.67 -0.70
C GLU A 148 -3.43 -5.03 -0.19
N ASP A 149 -2.14 -5.16 0.12
CA ASP A 149 -1.55 -6.38 0.70
C ASP A 149 -2.15 -6.74 2.06
N LEU A 150 -2.37 -5.74 2.94
CA LEU A 150 -3.03 -5.97 4.23
C LEU A 150 -4.48 -6.44 4.05
N ARG A 151 -5.20 -5.82 3.11
CA ARG A 151 -6.58 -6.22 2.77
C ARG A 151 -6.61 -7.62 2.17
N ASN A 152 -5.75 -7.92 1.21
CA ASN A 152 -5.62 -9.24 0.59
C ASN A 152 -5.32 -10.32 1.64
N ALA A 153 -4.45 -10.04 2.60
CA ALA A 153 -4.19 -10.97 3.70
C ALA A 153 -5.42 -11.19 4.58
N SER A 154 -6.17 -10.13 4.89
CA SER A 154 -7.43 -10.22 5.64
C SER A 154 -8.53 -10.97 4.86
N ASP A 155 -8.57 -10.85 3.53
CA ASP A 155 -9.50 -11.59 2.66
C ASP A 155 -9.17 -13.08 2.66
N GLN A 156 -7.89 -13.44 2.57
CA GLN A 156 -7.42 -14.82 2.69
C GLN A 156 -7.72 -15.39 4.07
N TRP A 157 -7.54 -14.58 5.12
CA TRP A 157 -7.90 -14.94 6.48
C TRP A 157 -9.40 -15.23 6.61
N GLN A 158 -10.26 -14.38 6.04
CA GLN A 158 -11.70 -14.59 6.02
C GLN A 158 -12.09 -15.88 5.30
N GLN A 159 -11.44 -16.20 4.17
CA GLN A 159 -11.66 -17.47 3.47
C GLN A 159 -11.30 -18.69 4.33
N ALA A 160 -10.25 -18.58 5.15
CA ALA A 160 -9.78 -19.68 6.01
C ALA A 160 -10.54 -19.81 7.34
N HIS A 161 -10.96 -18.70 7.95
CA HIS A 161 -11.54 -18.67 9.31
C HIS A 161 -13.03 -18.27 9.35
N GLY A 162 -13.62 -17.91 8.22
CA GLY A 162 -15.03 -17.52 8.09
C GLY A 162 -15.35 -16.06 8.41
N GLN A 163 -14.38 -15.30 8.94
CA GLN A 163 -14.52 -13.87 9.26
C GLN A 163 -13.17 -13.16 9.16
N ARG A 164 -13.18 -11.85 8.90
CA ARG A 164 -12.00 -10.99 9.01
C ARG A 164 -11.57 -10.84 10.48
N PRO A 165 -10.33 -10.40 10.77
CA PRO A 165 -9.98 -9.96 12.12
C PRO A 165 -10.90 -8.79 12.53
N ARG A 166 -11.44 -8.85 13.76
CA ARG A 166 -12.49 -7.93 14.22
C ARG A 166 -11.99 -6.92 15.24
N VAL A 167 -12.47 -5.69 15.09
CA VAL A 167 -12.21 -4.57 16.00
C VAL A 167 -13.53 -4.04 16.55
N PHE A 168 -13.63 -3.88 17.86
CA PHE A 168 -14.81 -3.34 18.52
C PHE A 168 -14.65 -1.86 18.84
N LEU A 169 -15.62 -1.02 18.49
CA LEU A 169 -15.63 0.38 18.91
C LEU A 169 -16.32 0.54 20.26
N ALA A 170 -15.55 0.74 21.33
CA ALA A 170 -16.06 1.15 22.63
C ALA A 170 -16.37 2.66 22.62
N ASN A 171 -17.43 3.02 21.89
CA ASN A 171 -17.94 4.39 21.80
C ASN A 171 -18.57 4.79 23.15
N MET A 172 -18.06 5.82 23.82
CA MET A 172 -18.51 6.21 25.16
C MET A 172 -19.29 7.53 25.12
N GLY A 173 -20.46 7.54 25.76
CA GLY A 173 -21.37 8.68 25.79
C GLY A 173 -22.20 8.84 24.51
N PRO A 174 -22.97 9.94 24.39
CA PRO A 174 -23.84 10.21 23.24
C PRO A 174 -23.10 10.23 21.90
N VAL A 175 -23.81 9.98 20.80
CA VAL A 175 -23.27 9.98 19.42
C VAL A 175 -22.46 11.24 19.09
N SER A 176 -22.88 12.41 19.58
CA SER A 176 -22.15 13.67 19.38
C SER A 176 -20.74 13.70 19.98
N HIS A 177 -20.44 12.83 20.95
CA HIS A 177 -19.12 12.77 21.59
C HIS A 177 -18.14 11.89 20.82
N HIS A 178 -18.63 10.91 20.05
CA HIS A 178 -17.77 9.87 19.48
C HIS A 178 -17.85 9.75 17.95
N SER A 179 -18.90 10.25 17.27
CA SER A 179 -19.13 9.98 15.84
C SER A 179 -17.94 10.29 14.93
N GLY A 180 -17.23 11.41 15.14
CA GLY A 180 -16.03 11.75 14.37
C GLY A 180 -14.90 10.74 14.55
N ARG A 181 -14.66 10.29 15.79
CA ARG A 181 -13.62 9.30 16.13
C ARG A 181 -14.01 7.88 15.77
N ALA A 182 -15.30 7.55 15.86
CA ALA A 182 -15.83 6.27 15.42
C ALA A 182 -15.65 6.12 13.91
N THR A 183 -16.00 7.15 13.13
CA THR A 183 -15.78 7.16 11.67
C THR A 183 -14.29 7.12 11.33
N TYR A 184 -13.46 7.91 12.02
CA TYR A 184 -12.00 7.85 11.83
C TYR A 184 -11.44 6.46 12.13
N SER A 185 -11.82 5.85 13.25
CA SER A 185 -11.37 4.51 13.66
C SER A 185 -11.84 3.45 12.68
N LYS A 186 -13.10 3.50 12.23
CA LYS A 186 -13.63 2.60 11.21
C LYS A 186 -12.78 2.66 9.94
N ASN A 187 -12.56 3.87 9.43
CA ASN A 187 -11.71 4.12 8.26
C ASN A 187 -10.24 3.72 8.47
N PHE A 188 -9.74 3.87 9.70
CA PHE A 188 -8.39 3.48 10.10
C PHE A 188 -8.22 1.97 9.92
N PHE A 189 -9.06 1.18 10.59
CA PHE A 189 -8.97 -0.27 10.63
C PHE A 189 -9.38 -0.95 9.32
N GLU A 190 -10.43 -0.46 8.64
CA GLU A 190 -10.88 -1.05 7.39
C GLU A 190 -9.86 -0.90 6.25
N ALA A 191 -8.94 0.06 6.32
CA ALA A 191 -7.86 0.16 5.33
C ALA A 191 -6.84 -0.97 5.45
N GLY A 192 -6.74 -1.59 6.63
CA GLY A 192 -5.98 -2.81 6.85
C GLY A 192 -6.80 -4.08 6.59
N GLY A 193 -8.10 -3.96 6.27
CA GLY A 193 -8.97 -5.11 6.05
C GLY A 193 -9.55 -5.73 7.31
N PHE A 194 -9.50 -5.03 8.46
CA PHE A 194 -10.25 -5.41 9.66
C PHE A 194 -11.75 -5.15 9.46
N GLU A 195 -12.58 -6.01 10.07
CA GLU A 195 -14.01 -5.75 10.20
C GLU A 195 -14.28 -4.99 11.50
N VAL A 196 -14.98 -3.86 11.41
CA VAL A 196 -15.23 -2.98 12.55
C VAL A 196 -16.66 -3.11 13.05
N VAL A 197 -16.81 -3.48 14.33
CA VAL A 197 -18.09 -3.60 15.03
C VAL A 197 -18.41 -2.28 15.73
N GLY A 198 -19.30 -1.49 15.14
CA GLY A 198 -19.79 -0.21 15.67
C GLY A 198 -21.04 -0.32 16.57
N ASN A 199 -21.43 0.81 17.16
CA ASN A 199 -22.64 1.02 17.97
C ASN A 199 -22.89 2.52 18.18
N ASP A 200 -24.03 2.87 18.76
CA ASP A 200 -24.49 4.24 19.02
C ASP A 200 -24.03 4.83 20.36
N GLY A 201 -23.11 4.14 21.06
CA GLY A 201 -22.51 4.57 22.32
C GLY A 201 -22.98 3.78 23.55
N PHE A 202 -22.10 3.73 24.55
CA PHE A 202 -22.33 3.13 25.86
C PHE A 202 -22.36 4.18 26.95
N ALA A 203 -23.23 3.99 27.94
CA ALA A 203 -23.34 4.88 29.08
C ALA A 203 -22.20 4.68 30.10
N ASP A 204 -21.67 3.46 30.17
CA ASP A 204 -20.69 3.03 31.18
C ASP A 204 -19.78 1.92 30.62
N ALA A 205 -18.68 1.64 31.32
CA ALA A 205 -17.69 0.64 30.91
C ALA A 205 -18.27 -0.79 30.91
N ALA A 206 -19.13 -1.12 31.89
CA ALA A 206 -19.75 -2.44 32.01
C ALA A 206 -20.62 -2.82 30.79
N SER A 207 -21.40 -1.88 30.26
CA SER A 207 -22.19 -2.10 29.04
C SER A 207 -21.31 -2.26 27.80
N ALA A 208 -20.22 -1.50 27.69
CA ALA A 208 -19.23 -1.65 26.62
C ALA A 208 -18.54 -3.03 26.66
N VAL A 209 -18.14 -3.48 27.86
CA VAL A 209 -17.53 -4.82 28.08
C VAL A 209 -18.49 -5.94 27.69
N THR A 210 -19.75 -5.84 28.09
CA THR A 210 -20.76 -6.85 27.75
C THR A 210 -20.93 -6.98 26.24
N ALA A 211 -20.88 -5.86 25.51
CA ALA A 211 -20.94 -5.87 24.05
C ALA A 211 -19.65 -6.42 23.43
N PHE A 212 -18.48 -6.04 23.96
CA PHE A 212 -17.17 -6.55 23.53
C PHE A 212 -17.11 -8.08 23.60
N GLN A 213 -17.49 -8.67 24.74
CA GLN A 213 -17.48 -10.13 24.93
C GLN A 213 -18.38 -10.90 23.96
N LYS A 214 -19.42 -10.25 23.41
CA LYS A 214 -20.37 -10.88 22.47
C LYS A 214 -19.99 -10.70 21.00
N CYS A 215 -19.14 -9.72 20.68
CA CYS A 215 -18.85 -9.37 19.30
C CYS A 215 -17.71 -10.18 18.68
N GLY A 216 -16.97 -10.99 19.46
CA GLY A 216 -15.88 -11.82 18.95
C GLY A 216 -14.67 -11.02 18.44
N ALA A 217 -14.57 -9.74 18.80
CA ALA A 217 -13.37 -8.94 18.58
C ALA A 217 -12.32 -9.23 19.65
N THR A 218 -11.06 -9.10 19.27
CA THR A 218 -9.87 -9.24 20.13
C THR A 218 -9.26 -7.87 20.45
N ILE A 219 -9.61 -6.86 19.65
CA ILE A 219 -9.16 -5.47 19.75
C ILE A 219 -10.36 -4.59 20.11
N ALA A 220 -10.17 -3.67 21.05
CA ALA A 220 -11.18 -2.68 21.43
C ALA A 220 -10.64 -1.25 21.27
N VAL A 221 -11.47 -0.35 20.72
CA VAL A 221 -11.09 1.04 20.43
C VAL A 221 -11.98 1.99 21.23
N ILE A 222 -11.37 2.73 22.16
CA ILE A 222 -12.08 3.71 22.98
C ILE A 222 -12.25 5.01 22.19
N SER A 223 -13.49 5.42 21.98
CA SER A 223 -13.85 6.65 21.25
C SER A 223 -14.82 7.51 22.07
N SER A 224 -14.44 8.75 22.37
CA SER A 224 -15.28 9.74 23.05
C SER A 224 -14.74 11.16 22.81
N SER A 225 -15.24 12.17 23.52
CA SER A 225 -14.70 13.53 23.42
C SER A 225 -13.42 13.69 24.25
N ASP A 226 -12.52 14.60 23.83
CA ASP A 226 -11.28 14.89 24.58
C ASP A 226 -11.57 15.31 26.01
N LYS A 227 -12.69 16.01 26.22
CA LYS A 227 -13.14 16.46 27.54
C LYS A 227 -13.39 15.30 28.49
N LEU A 228 -13.90 14.17 28.00
CA LEU A 228 -14.26 13.03 28.85
C LEU A 228 -13.12 12.04 29.03
N TYR A 229 -12.10 12.05 28.17
CA TYR A 229 -11.04 11.05 28.21
C TYR A 229 -10.31 10.92 29.56
N PRO A 230 -9.92 12.01 30.25
CA PRO A 230 -9.27 11.88 31.55
C PRO A 230 -10.12 11.15 32.60
N GLU A 231 -11.45 11.25 32.49
CA GLU A 231 -12.39 10.65 33.43
C GLU A 231 -12.67 9.17 33.10
N ILE A 232 -12.89 8.85 31.82
CA ILE A 232 -13.40 7.54 31.41
C ILE A 232 -12.33 6.54 30.97
N VAL A 233 -11.21 7.02 30.39
CA VAL A 233 -10.22 6.12 29.77
C VAL A 233 -9.60 5.15 30.77
N PRO A 234 -9.20 5.58 31.99
CA PRO A 234 -8.57 4.66 32.94
C PRO A 234 -9.47 3.48 33.34
N GLU A 235 -10.76 3.73 33.55
CA GLU A 235 -11.73 2.69 33.90
C GLU A 235 -12.03 1.79 32.71
N VAL A 236 -12.42 2.37 31.57
CA VAL A 236 -12.83 1.63 30.37
C VAL A 236 -11.68 0.76 29.84
N ALA A 237 -10.46 1.28 29.79
CA ALA A 237 -9.30 0.51 29.32
C ALA A 237 -9.02 -0.70 30.20
N LYS A 238 -9.06 -0.51 31.53
CA LYS A 238 -8.84 -1.58 32.51
C LYS A 238 -9.92 -2.66 32.42
N GLU A 239 -11.18 -2.25 32.28
CA GLU A 239 -12.28 -3.21 32.16
C GLU A 239 -12.22 -4.00 30.84
N LEU A 240 -11.89 -3.36 29.71
CA LEU A 240 -11.71 -4.04 28.42
C LEU A 240 -10.55 -5.04 28.46
N LYS A 241 -9.41 -4.68 29.07
CA LYS A 241 -8.30 -5.60 29.30
C LYS A 241 -8.72 -6.79 30.16
N THR A 242 -9.42 -6.55 31.26
CA THR A 242 -9.94 -7.59 32.15
C THR A 242 -10.94 -8.51 31.41
N ALA A 243 -11.70 -7.96 30.47
CA ALA A 243 -12.65 -8.71 29.63
C ALA A 243 -11.98 -9.54 28.53
N GLY A 244 -10.65 -9.46 28.37
CA GLY A 244 -9.88 -10.26 27.42
C GLY A 244 -9.50 -9.54 26.13
N ALA A 245 -9.61 -8.20 26.05
CA ALA A 245 -9.05 -7.46 24.93
C ALA A 245 -7.53 -7.66 24.88
N ARG A 246 -7.04 -8.24 23.78
CA ARG A 246 -5.60 -8.37 23.52
C ARG A 246 -4.98 -6.98 23.39
N SER A 247 -5.61 -6.12 22.61
CA SER A 247 -5.18 -4.75 22.38
C SER A 247 -6.32 -3.76 22.66
N VAL A 248 -6.05 -2.76 23.49
CA VAL A 248 -6.91 -1.60 23.73
C VAL A 248 -6.27 -0.38 23.08
N VAL A 249 -7.00 0.21 22.15
CA VAL A 249 -6.57 1.36 21.36
C VAL A 249 -7.40 2.58 21.77
N LEU A 250 -6.78 3.75 21.90
CA LEU A 250 -7.49 5.01 22.07
C LEU A 250 -7.50 5.81 20.77
N ALA A 251 -8.68 6.29 20.35
CA ALA A 251 -8.83 7.19 19.22
C ALA A 251 -8.57 8.66 19.59
N GLY A 252 -7.31 9.02 19.85
CA GLY A 252 -6.92 10.40 20.14
C GLY A 252 -5.45 10.52 20.51
N HIS A 253 -4.93 11.76 20.47
CA HIS A 253 -3.57 12.02 20.93
C HIS A 253 -3.54 12.05 22.47
N PRO A 254 -2.63 11.31 23.12
CA PRO A 254 -2.66 11.16 24.58
C PRO A 254 -2.25 12.43 25.35
N GLY A 255 -1.35 13.23 24.77
CA GLY A 255 -0.82 14.42 25.43
C GLY A 255 -0.13 14.04 26.74
N GLU A 256 -0.37 14.82 27.79
CA GLU A 256 0.23 14.59 29.12
C GLU A 256 -0.32 13.33 29.82
N ASN A 257 -1.43 12.76 29.32
CA ASN A 257 -2.06 11.59 29.93
C ASN A 257 -1.46 10.25 29.49
N GLU A 258 -0.47 10.24 28.58
CA GLU A 258 0.03 9.01 27.95
C GLU A 258 0.44 7.95 28.97
N ALA A 259 1.28 8.34 29.95
CA ALA A 259 1.75 7.41 30.98
C ALA A 259 0.59 6.80 31.78
N ALA A 260 -0.34 7.65 32.24
CA ALA A 260 -1.48 7.20 33.04
C ALA A 260 -2.42 6.28 32.25
N TRP A 261 -2.65 6.56 30.97
CA TRP A 261 -3.52 5.74 30.11
C TRP A 261 -2.87 4.43 29.70
N ARG A 262 -1.55 4.41 29.50
CA ARG A 262 -0.78 3.16 29.31
C ARG A 262 -0.83 2.28 30.54
N ASP A 263 -0.62 2.85 31.73
CA ASP A 263 -0.71 2.12 33.01
C ASP A 263 -2.12 1.56 33.25
N ALA A 264 -3.16 2.23 32.75
CA ALA A 264 -4.53 1.76 32.81
C ALA A 264 -4.86 0.66 31.78
N GLY A 265 -3.96 0.38 30.83
CA GLY A 265 -4.08 -0.70 29.86
C GLY A 265 -4.31 -0.27 28.42
N VAL A 266 -4.14 1.01 28.05
CA VAL A 266 -4.13 1.44 26.65
C VAL A 266 -2.78 1.07 26.00
N ASP A 267 -2.82 0.25 24.95
CA ASP A 267 -1.59 -0.20 24.26
C ASP A 267 -1.17 0.79 23.17
N ARG A 268 -2.14 1.38 22.46
CA ARG A 268 -1.89 2.16 21.24
C ARG A 268 -2.79 3.39 21.17
N PHE A 269 -2.30 4.42 20.49
CA PHE A 269 -3.02 5.68 20.22
C PHE A 269 -3.12 5.87 18.71
N ILE A 270 -4.33 6.04 18.18
CA ILE A 270 -4.56 6.38 16.77
C ILE A 270 -5.08 7.80 16.66
N PHE A 271 -4.44 8.60 15.79
CA PHE A 271 -4.76 10.01 15.60
C PHE A 271 -4.25 10.49 14.24
N MET A 272 -4.70 11.66 13.81
CA MET A 272 -4.31 12.25 12.53
C MET A 272 -2.78 12.28 12.36
N LYS A 273 -2.29 11.77 11.23
CA LYS A 273 -0.86 11.67 10.87
C LYS A 273 -0.02 10.68 11.68
N CYS A 274 -0.63 9.82 12.52
CA CYS A 274 0.08 8.64 13.02
C CYS A 274 0.44 7.68 11.86
N ASP A 275 1.38 6.78 12.06
CA ASP A 275 1.79 5.81 11.03
C ASP A 275 0.73 4.71 10.89
N VAL A 276 -0.24 4.93 10.00
CA VAL A 276 -1.40 4.06 9.84
C VAL A 276 -1.00 2.71 9.28
N LEU A 277 -0.24 2.71 8.19
CA LEU A 277 0.22 1.48 7.55
C LEU A 277 1.02 0.62 8.54
N GLY A 278 2.05 1.21 9.17
CA GLY A 278 2.88 0.50 10.14
C GLY A 278 2.08 -0.07 11.32
N THR A 279 1.16 0.72 11.89
CA THR A 279 0.30 0.28 12.99
C THR A 279 -0.60 -0.89 12.58
N LEU A 280 -1.22 -0.83 11.41
CA LEU A 280 -2.10 -1.90 10.92
C LEU A 280 -1.31 -3.17 10.61
N THR A 281 -0.12 -3.05 10.01
CA THR A 281 0.79 -4.18 9.78
C THR A 281 1.14 -4.87 11.08
N GLU A 282 1.55 -4.13 12.11
CA GLU A 282 1.86 -4.70 13.42
C GLU A 282 0.66 -5.42 14.04
N MET A 283 -0.52 -4.79 14.01
CA MET A 283 -1.72 -5.38 14.58
C MET A 283 -2.16 -6.64 13.82
N LEU A 284 -2.09 -6.67 12.50
CA LEU A 284 -2.39 -7.89 11.73
C LEU A 284 -1.38 -9.01 12.03
N ARG A 285 -0.12 -8.69 12.28
CA ARG A 285 0.89 -9.68 12.71
C ARG A 285 0.57 -10.21 14.11
N GLU A 286 0.17 -9.34 15.04
CA GLU A 286 -0.29 -9.73 16.38
C GLU A 286 -1.54 -10.61 16.34
N GLU A 287 -2.46 -10.36 15.41
CA GLU A 287 -3.64 -11.20 15.14
C GLU A 287 -3.28 -12.53 14.46
N GLY A 288 -2.07 -12.65 13.89
CA GLY A 288 -1.61 -13.84 13.15
C GLY A 288 -2.06 -13.89 11.69
N VAL A 289 -2.58 -12.78 11.15
CA VAL A 289 -3.05 -12.68 9.76
C VAL A 289 -1.88 -12.62 8.78
N ILE A 290 -0.80 -11.94 9.15
CA ILE A 290 0.44 -11.85 8.36
C ILE A 290 1.63 -12.33 9.19
N GLN A 291 2.67 -12.85 8.52
CA GLN A 291 3.90 -13.35 9.14
C GLN A 291 4.93 -12.23 9.39
#